data_AF-A0A2W4R2D0-F1
#
_entry.id   AF-A0A2W4R2D0-F1
#
_cell.length_a   1.000
_cell.length_b   1.000
_cell.length_c   1.000
_cell.angle_alpha   90.00
_cell.angle_beta   90.00
_cell.angle_gamma   90.00
#
_symmetry.space_group_name_H-M   'P 1'
#
loop_
_entity.id
_entity.type
_entity.pdbx_description
1 polymer ?
#
loop_
_entity_poly.entity_id
_entity_poly.type
_entity_poly.pdbx_seq_one_letter_code
_entity_poly.pdbx_strand_id
1 'polypeptide(L)'
;MAHEDDGELMQRFARGDLRAFEALHSRHRTALYRYLLRHTRDPDVTSDLFQEVWSRVIASRARYEPRARFRTFLFRIAHRGIRPVARGDRGGHGSRCRDGERPERRPGAG
;
A
#
# COMPACT_ATOMS: atom_id res chain seq x y z
N MET A 1 19.67 12.47 9.48
CA MET A 1 18.68 12.64 8.40
C MET A 1 17.40 13.09 9.09
N ALA A 2 16.88 14.28 8.75
CA ALA A 2 15.69 14.81 9.43
C ALA A 2 14.55 13.80 9.32
N HIS A 3 14.04 13.34 10.46
CA HIS A 3 12.80 12.58 10.51
C HIS A 3 11.67 13.58 10.23
N GLU A 4 11.41 13.89 8.96
CA GLU A 4 10.16 14.54 8.57
C GLU A 4 9.01 13.67 9.08
N ASP A 5 8.22 14.23 9.98
CA ASP A 5 7.10 13.55 10.62
C ASP A 5 6.04 13.23 9.56
N ASP A 6 5.36 12.09 9.70
CA ASP A 6 4.30 11.69 8.76
C ASP A 6 3.22 12.77 8.63
N GLY A 7 2.98 13.55 9.69
CA GLY A 7 2.06 14.67 9.69
C GLY A 7 2.50 15.85 8.81
N GLU A 8 3.80 16.15 8.74
CA GLU A 8 4.31 17.24 7.90
C GLU A 8 4.29 16.87 6.42
N LEU A 9 4.73 15.64 6.09
CA LEU A 9 4.66 15.12 4.73
C LEU A 9 3.21 15.09 4.22
N MET A 10 2.24 14.75 5.09
CA MET A 10 0.84 14.70 4.68
C MET A 10 0.24 16.09 4.46
N GLN A 11 0.67 17.10 5.21
CA GLN A 11 0.29 18.50 4.96
C GLN A 11 0.82 19.01 3.64
N ARG A 12 2.09 18.72 3.31
CA ARG A 12 2.67 19.06 2.00
C ARG A 12 1.94 18.33 0.87
N PHE A 13 1.64 17.04 1.06
CA PHE A 13 0.86 16.28 0.09
C PHE A 13 -0.56 16.82 -0.12
N ALA A 14 -1.23 17.27 0.95
CA ALA A 14 -2.54 17.91 0.85
C ALA A 14 -2.50 19.20 0.02
N ARG A 15 -1.35 19.90 -0.01
CA ARG A 15 -1.08 21.07 -0.87
C ARG A 15 -0.69 20.71 -2.31
N GLY A 16 -0.57 19.42 -2.63
CA GLY A 16 -0.21 18.93 -3.97
C GLY A 16 1.27 18.55 -4.13
N ASP A 17 2.06 18.54 -3.05
CA ASP A 17 3.47 18.14 -3.13
C ASP A 17 3.60 16.62 -3.34
N LEU A 18 3.98 16.21 -4.55
CA LEU A 18 4.18 14.81 -4.91
C LEU A 18 5.40 14.19 -4.22
N ARG A 19 6.45 14.96 -3.90
CA ARG A 19 7.66 14.42 -3.28
C ARG A 19 7.39 13.99 -1.84
N ALA A 20 6.55 14.76 -1.15
CA ALA A 20 6.10 14.41 0.19
C ALA A 20 5.28 13.09 0.19
N PHE A 21 4.47 12.89 -0.85
CA PHE A 21 3.77 11.62 -1.06
C PHE A 21 4.71 10.47 -1.35
N GLU A 22 5.70 10.63 -2.22
CA GLU A 22 6.66 9.56 -2.51
C GLU A 22 7.41 9.11 -1.25
N ALA A 23 7.79 10.06 -0.39
CA ALA A 23 8.43 9.77 0.89
C ALA A 23 7.50 8.96 1.83
N LEU A 24 6.24 9.39 1.99
CA LEU A 24 5.22 8.66 2.76
C LEU A 24 4.96 7.28 2.16
N HIS A 25 4.77 7.21 0.85
CA HIS A 25 4.48 5.99 0.12
C HIS A 25 5.61 4.98 0.28
N SER A 26 6.86 5.39 0.08
CA SER A 26 8.02 4.50 0.20
C SER A 26 8.21 3.97 1.63
N ARG A 27 7.93 4.78 2.65
CA ARG A 27 7.99 4.37 4.07
C ARG A 27 6.89 3.38 4.43
N HIS A 28 5.66 3.65 3.99
CA HIS A 28 4.48 2.87 4.42
C HIS A 28 4.14 1.70 3.49
N ARG A 29 4.61 1.68 2.23
CA ARG A 29 4.30 0.62 1.26
C ARG A 29 4.64 -0.76 1.78
N THR A 30 5.82 -0.94 2.36
CA THR A 30 6.30 -2.26 2.81
C THR A 30 5.52 -2.73 4.03
N ALA A 31 5.21 -1.82 4.96
CA ALA A 31 4.41 -2.13 6.14
C ALA A 31 2.96 -2.48 5.77
N LEU A 32 2.35 -1.69 4.88
CA LEU A 32 0.99 -1.93 4.39
C LEU A 32 0.90 -3.23 3.59
N TYR A 33 1.84 -3.47 2.67
CA TYR A 33 1.84 -4.68 1.84
C TYR A 33 1.99 -5.94 2.71
N ARG A 34 2.91 -5.94 3.68
CA ARG A 34 3.05 -7.03 4.65
C ARG A 34 1.81 -7.23 5.52
N TYR A 35 1.15 -6.14 5.91
CA TYR A 35 -0.10 -6.19 6.66
C TYR A 35 -1.21 -6.82 5.83
N LEU A 36 -1.42 -6.35 4.59
CA LEU A 36 -2.42 -6.90 3.67
C LEU A 36 -2.15 -8.38 3.37
N LEU A 37 -0.92 -8.74 3.04
CA LEU A 37 -0.53 -10.13 2.75
C LEU A 37 -0.79 -11.07 3.93
N ARG A 38 -0.60 -10.61 5.17
CA ARG A 38 -0.95 -11.40 6.36
C ARG A 38 -2.44 -11.67 6.51
N HIS A 39 -3.29 -10.78 6.00
CA HIS A 39 -4.75 -10.89 6.09
C HIS A 39 -5.37 -11.65 4.92
N THR A 40 -4.92 -11.39 3.69
CA THR A 40 -5.44 -12.03 2.47
C THR A 40 -4.80 -13.38 2.20
N ARG A 41 -3.51 -13.57 2.58
CA ARG A 41 -2.67 -14.73 2.26
C ARG A 41 -2.53 -15.03 0.76
N ASP A 42 -2.95 -14.10 -0.09
CA ASP A 42 -2.85 -14.21 -1.55
C ASP A 42 -2.21 -12.92 -2.10
N PRO A 43 -1.09 -13.01 -2.84
CA PRO A 43 -0.38 -11.83 -3.33
C PRO A 43 -1.11 -11.11 -4.47
N ASP A 44 -1.99 -11.79 -5.22
CA ASP A 44 -2.79 -11.20 -6.30
C ASP A 44 -3.85 -10.27 -5.70
N VAL A 45 -4.61 -10.78 -4.73
CA VAL A 45 -5.58 -10.00 -3.95
C VAL A 45 -4.87 -8.90 -3.16
N THR A 46 -3.67 -9.16 -2.64
CA THR A 46 -2.88 -8.14 -1.94
C THR A 46 -2.51 -6.98 -2.84
N SER A 47 -2.10 -7.25 -4.09
CA SER A 47 -1.73 -6.22 -5.05
C SER A 47 -2.93 -5.34 -5.42
N ASP A 48 -4.08 -5.97 -5.67
CA ASP A 48 -5.33 -5.26 -5.97
C ASP A 48 -5.78 -4.37 -4.80
N LEU A 49 -5.80 -4.92 -3.58
CA LEU A 49 -6.13 -4.15 -2.38
C LEU A 49 -5.11 -3.04 -2.10
N PHE A 50 -3.83 -3.28 -2.36
CA PHE A 50 -2.79 -2.27 -2.18
C PHE A 50 -3.05 -1.07 -3.09
N GLN A 51 -3.32 -1.31 -4.37
CA GLN A 51 -3.68 -0.25 -5.32
C GLN A 51 -4.94 0.50 -4.88
N GLU A 52 -6.01 -0.20 -4.52
CA GLU A 52 -7.28 0.39 -4.07
C GLU A 52 -7.09 1.25 -2.81
N VAL A 53 -6.31 0.77 -1.83
CA VAL A 53 -6.03 1.51 -0.60
C VAL A 53 -5.30 2.82 -0.91
N TRP A 54 -4.26 2.78 -1.75
CA TRP A 54 -3.53 3.99 -2.13
C TRP A 54 -4.36 4.96 -2.96
N SER A 55 -5.17 4.45 -3.88
CA SER A 55 -6.09 5.27 -4.68
C SER A 55 -7.07 6.04 -3.78
N ARG A 56 -7.61 5.37 -2.74
CA ARG A 56 -8.46 6.02 -1.73
C ARG A 56 -7.71 7.03 -0.88
N VAL A 57 -6.45 6.79 -0.53
CA VAL A 57 -5.60 7.75 0.18
C VAL A 57 -5.42 9.03 -0.65
N ILE A 58 -5.11 8.88 -1.95
CA ILE A 58 -4.94 10.00 -2.87
C ILE A 58 -6.25 10.77 -3.03
N ALA A 59 -7.38 10.09 -3.22
CA ALA A 59 -8.69 10.73 -3.32
C ALA A 59 -9.10 11.47 -2.03
N SER A 60 -8.74 10.91 -0.88
CA SER A 60 -9.08 11.46 0.42
C SER A 60 -8.09 12.51 0.93
N ARG A 61 -6.95 12.73 0.25
CA ARG A 61 -5.92 13.70 0.64
C ARG A 61 -6.47 15.12 0.77
N ALA A 62 -7.42 15.48 -0.09
CA ALA A 62 -8.05 16.80 -0.10
C ALA A 62 -8.97 17.02 1.11
N ARG A 63 -9.42 15.93 1.76
CA ARG A 63 -10.25 15.95 2.97
C ARG A 63 -9.46 15.55 4.21
N TYR A 64 -8.13 15.39 4.10
CA TYR A 64 -7.32 15.01 5.24
C TYR A 64 -7.23 16.17 6.23
N GLU A 65 -7.83 16.00 7.40
CA GLU A 65 -7.60 16.89 8.54
C GLU A 65 -6.46 16.36 9.41
N PRO A 66 -5.50 17.21 9.82
CA PRO A 66 -4.38 16.82 10.69
C PRO A 66 -4.81 16.48 12.15
N ARG A 67 -6.09 16.24 12.40
CA ARG A 67 -6.63 15.81 13.70
C ARG A 67 -6.24 14.39 14.10
N ALA A 68 -5.88 13.53 13.15
CA ALA A 68 -5.51 12.13 13.40
C ALA A 68 -4.16 11.79 12.76
N ARG A 69 -3.40 10.88 13.40
CA ARG A 69 -2.13 10.37 12.85
C ARG A 69 -2.39 9.68 11.50
N PHE A 70 -1.51 9.93 10.52
CA PHE A 70 -1.58 9.31 9.19
C PHE A 70 -1.72 7.79 9.26
N ARG A 71 -1.00 7.16 10.18
CA ARG A 71 -1.06 5.71 10.42
C ARG A 71 -2.48 5.24 10.72
N THR A 72 -3.21 5.93 11.59
CA THR A 72 -4.61 5.60 11.94
C THR A 72 -5.53 5.71 10.72
N PHE A 73 -5.35 6.76 9.92
CA PHE A 73 -6.08 6.96 8.68
C PHE A 73 -5.80 5.86 7.64
N LEU A 74 -4.53 5.50 7.46
CA LEU A 74 -4.10 4.44 6.54
C LEU A 74 -4.70 3.08 6.93
N PHE A 75 -4.59 2.69 8.20
CA PHE A 75 -5.17 1.43 8.68
C PHE A 75 -6.69 1.40 8.59
N ARG A 76 -7.37 2.56 8.74
CA ARG A 76 -8.81 2.65 8.54
C ARG A 76 -9.23 2.36 7.09
N ILE A 77 -8.47 2.86 6.11
CA ILE A 77 -8.70 2.56 4.70
C ILE A 77 -8.37 1.10 4.39
N ALA A 78 -7.22 0.61 4.87
CA ALA A 78 -6.82 -0.78 4.70
C ALA A 78 -7.86 -1.76 5.27
N HIS A 79 -8.37 -1.51 6.48
CA HIS A 79 -9.43 -2.33 7.08
C HIS A 79 -10.73 -2.29 6.25
N ARG A 80 -11.09 -1.15 5.66
CA ARG A 80 -12.23 -1.06 4.74
C ARG A 80 -12.02 -1.83 3.43
N GLY A 81 -10.79 -1.99 2.98
CA GLY A 81 -10.44 -2.82 1.82
C GLY A 81 -10.45 -4.32 2.14
N ILE A 82 -9.97 -4.70 3.34
CA ILE A 82 -9.92 -6.10 3.78
C ILE A 82 -11.31 -6.72 3.90
N ARG A 83 -12.34 -5.96 4.28
CA ARG A 83 -13.73 -6.41 4.15
C ARG A 83 -14.05 -6.40 2.66
N PRO A 84 -14.06 -7.54 1.96
CA PRO A 84 -14.54 -7.56 0.61
C PRO A 84 -16.05 -7.29 0.74
N VAL A 85 -16.49 -6.07 0.44
CA VAL A 85 -17.89 -5.93 0.02
C VAL A 85 -17.96 -6.80 -1.22
N ALA A 86 -18.77 -7.86 -1.18
CA ALA A 86 -18.96 -8.77 -2.30
C ALA A 86 -19.38 -7.94 -3.52
N ARG A 87 -18.40 -7.46 -4.29
CA ARG A 87 -18.61 -6.78 -5.55
C ARG A 87 -18.62 -7.89 -6.56
N GLY A 88 -19.83 -8.29 -6.94
CA GLY A 88 -20.02 -9.03 -8.18
C GLY A 88 -19.22 -8.35 -9.28
N ASP A 89 -18.41 -9.15 -9.92
CA ASP A 89 -17.82 -8.98 -11.24
C ASP A 89 -17.80 -7.54 -11.79
N ARG A 90 -16.62 -6.92 -11.73
CA ARG A 90 -16.18 -6.01 -12.79
C ARG A 90 -14.68 -6.18 -13.02
N GLY A 91 -14.36 -7.06 -13.96
CA GLY A 91 -13.35 -6.79 -14.99
C GLY A 91 -11.89 -6.70 -14.55
N GLY A 92 -11.22 -7.85 -14.61
CA GLY A 92 -9.90 -8.07 -15.21
C GLY A 92 -8.88 -6.93 -15.19
N HIS A 93 -7.90 -7.03 -14.29
CA HIS A 93 -6.52 -6.70 -14.61
C HIS A 93 -5.70 -7.98 -14.49
N GLY A 94 -5.64 -8.74 -15.59
CA GLY A 94 -4.81 -9.92 -15.66
C GLY A 94 -3.34 -9.54 -15.50
N SER A 95 -2.69 -10.16 -14.53
CA SER A 95 -1.27 -10.49 -14.65
C SER A 95 -1.05 -11.91 -14.17
N ARG A 96 -1.33 -12.84 -15.09
CA ARG A 96 -0.56 -14.08 -15.16
C ARG A 96 0.90 -13.67 -15.35
N CYS A 97 1.71 -13.89 -14.34
CA CYS A 97 3.12 -14.30 -14.42
C CYS A 97 3.58 -14.60 -12.99
N ARG A 98 3.38 -15.86 -12.55
CA ARG A 98 4.21 -16.41 -11.48
C ARG A 98 5.17 -17.43 -12.10
N ASP A 99 6.03 -16.94 -12.98
CA ASP A 99 7.36 -17.51 -13.16
C ASP A 99 8.23 -16.98 -12.02
N GLY A 100 8.16 -17.69 -10.90
CA GLY A 100 9.05 -17.50 -9.76
C GLY A 100 10.10 -18.60 -9.76
N GLU A 101 11.03 -18.50 -10.71
CA GLU A 101 12.32 -19.19 -10.69
C GLU A 101 12.94 -19.07 -9.29
N ARG A 102 13.19 -20.21 -8.66
CA ARG A 102 13.83 -20.30 -7.34
C ARG A 102 15.34 -20.29 -7.57
N PRO A 103 16.11 -19.30 -7.09
CA PRO A 103 17.56 -19.33 -7.21
C PRO A 103 18.13 -20.22 -6.10
N GLU A 104 18.41 -21.48 -6.40
CA GLU A 104 19.25 -22.30 -5.55
C GLU A 104 20.71 -22.15 -6.00
N ARG A 105 21.40 -21.24 -5.31
CA ARG A 105 22.86 -21.15 -5.34
C ARG A 105 23.46 -22.48 -4.86
N ARG A 106 24.50 -22.92 -5.59
CA ARG A 106 25.35 -24.12 -5.41
C ARG A 106 26.00 -24.23 -4.02
N PRO A 107 26.50 -25.43 -3.61
CA PRO A 107 27.92 -25.81 -3.86
C PRO A 107 28.08 -27.32 -4.19
N GLY A 108 28.99 -27.76 -5.08
CA GLY A 108 30.42 -28.08 -4.84
C GLY A 108 30.70 -29.45 -5.49
N ALA A 109 31.53 -29.52 -6.53
CA ALA A 109 32.89 -30.05 -6.49
C ALA A 109 33.01 -31.45 -5.84
N GLY A 110 33.19 -32.46 -6.69
CA GLY A 110 33.50 -33.85 -6.37
C GLY A 110 33.75 -34.62 -7.65
#